data_AF-A0A6M0BJM3-F1
#
_entry.id   AF-A0A6M0BJM3-F1
#
_cell.length_a   1.000
_cell.length_b   1.000
_cell.length_c   1.000
_cell.angle_alpha   90.00
_cell.angle_beta   90.00
_cell.angle_gamma   90.00
#
_symmetry.space_group_name_H-M   'P 1'
#
loop_
_entity.id
_entity.type
_entity.pdbx_description
1 polymer ?
#
loop_
_entity_poly.entity_id
_entity_poly.type
_entity_poly.pdbx_seq_one_letter_code
_entity_poly.pdbx_strand_id
1 'polypeptide(L)'
;MVVSLTMTLAAWKIKQHNRNFIPILLIGMYITLVLLMSSKSWLWELNEAFPVKPVAALIQEHTAPGDIIYTSFSYQRPSLDFYSDRKVIPQDENTLKQLWSTQSYLLLDNSTLDALQLPNQVSLGSAEGFTLAKSMGVGSGE
;
A
#
# COMPACT_ATOMS: atom_id res chain seq x y z
N MET A 1 -5.48 15.73 26.61
CA MET A 1 -6.21 16.85 27.24
C MET A 1 -7.70 16.57 27.34
N VAL A 2 -8.43 16.35 26.24
CA VAL A 2 -9.90 16.13 26.26
C VAL A 2 -10.29 14.91 27.11
N VAL A 3 -9.59 13.77 26.95
CA VAL A 3 -9.82 12.56 27.77
C VAL A 3 -9.62 12.84 29.27
N SER A 4 -8.53 13.53 29.64
CA SER A 4 -8.23 13.83 31.04
C SER A 4 -9.31 14.72 31.67
N LEU A 5 -9.83 15.68 30.91
CA LEU A 5 -10.90 16.59 31.34
C LEU A 5 -12.24 15.84 31.51
N THR A 6 -12.62 15.00 30.54
CA THR A 6 -13.86 14.23 30.60
C THR A 6 -13.84 13.22 31.75
N MET A 7 -12.71 12.56 31.99
CA MET A 7 -12.53 11.65 33.14
C MET A 7 -12.61 12.39 34.48
N THR A 8 -12.00 13.58 34.57
CA THR A 8 -12.04 14.39 35.81
C THR A 8 -13.46 14.85 36.13
N LEU A 9 -14.21 15.33 35.11
CA LEU A 9 -15.60 15.75 35.26
C LEU A 9 -16.54 14.59 35.60
N ALA A 10 -16.33 13.43 34.98
CA ALA A 10 -17.08 12.22 35.29
C ALA A 10 -16.83 11.76 36.73
N ALA A 11 -15.56 11.70 37.17
CA ALA A 11 -15.20 11.33 38.54
C ALA A 11 -15.81 12.28 39.59
N TRP A 12 -15.81 13.59 39.30
CA TRP A 12 -16.46 14.59 40.16
C TRP A 12 -17.97 14.38 40.26
N LYS A 13 -18.65 14.05 39.16
CA LYS A 13 -20.10 13.76 39.14
C LYS A 13 -20.47 12.43 39.81
N ILE A 14 -19.60 11.42 39.70
CA ILE A 14 -19.73 10.16 40.46
C ILE A 14 -19.64 10.42 41.96
N LYS A 15 -18.67 11.24 42.40
CA LYS A 15 -18.54 11.63 43.81
C LYS A 15 -19.81 12.36 44.33
N GLN A 16 -20.48 13.12 43.48
CA GLN A 16 -21.76 13.77 43.77
C GLN A 16 -22.99 12.84 43.69
N HIS A 17 -22.81 11.54 43.42
CA HIS A 17 -23.91 10.59 43.17
C HIS A 17 -24.88 11.05 42.06
N ASN A 18 -24.39 11.87 41.12
CA ASN A 18 -25.20 12.45 40.05
C ASN A 18 -25.05 11.63 38.77
N ARG A 19 -26.16 11.09 38.26
CA ARG A 19 -26.22 10.25 37.04
C ARG A 19 -25.77 10.95 35.75
N ASN A 20 -25.60 12.28 35.78
CA ASN A 20 -25.06 13.05 34.66
C ASN A 20 -23.62 12.65 34.27
N PHE A 21 -22.92 11.83 35.06
CA PHE A 21 -21.63 11.26 34.62
C PHE A 21 -21.77 10.40 33.35
N ILE A 22 -22.90 9.72 33.14
CA ILE A 22 -23.15 8.85 31.98
C ILE A 22 -23.14 9.64 30.66
N PRO A 23 -23.98 10.70 30.48
CA PRO A 23 -23.93 11.50 29.26
C PRO A 23 -22.59 12.22 29.08
N ILE A 24 -21.90 12.62 30.17
CA ILE A 24 -20.56 13.24 30.09
C ILE A 24 -19.54 12.26 29.50
N LEU A 25 -19.57 10.99 29.90
CA LEU A 25 -18.69 9.96 29.35
C LEU A 25 -18.98 9.69 27.88
N LEU A 26 -20.27 9.57 27.50
CA LEU A 26 -20.65 9.34 26.11
C LEU A 26 -20.21 10.50 25.21
N ILE A 27 -20.54 11.74 25.60
CA ILE A 27 -20.14 12.93 24.83
C ILE A 27 -18.61 13.02 24.77
N GLY A 28 -17.92 12.80 25.89
CA GLY A 28 -16.46 12.83 25.95
C GLY A 28 -15.80 11.79 25.04
N MET A 29 -16.37 10.58 24.96
CA MET A 29 -15.93 9.52 24.06
C MET A 29 -16.09 9.95 22.60
N TYR A 30 -17.26 10.42 22.19
CA TYR A 30 -17.50 10.84 20.82
C TYR A 30 -16.64 12.05 20.41
N ILE A 31 -16.47 13.04 21.27
CA ILE A 31 -15.59 14.18 20.98
C ILE A 31 -14.15 13.70 20.81
N THR A 32 -13.67 12.82 21.70
CA THR A 32 -12.31 12.26 21.58
C THR A 32 -12.15 11.47 20.28
N LEU A 33 -13.14 10.66 19.91
CA LEU A 33 -13.11 9.89 18.67
C LEU A 33 -13.08 10.80 17.43
N VAL A 34 -13.91 11.84 17.39
CA VAL A 34 -13.92 12.81 16.28
C VAL A 34 -12.58 13.53 16.16
N LEU A 35 -12.00 13.94 17.30
CA LEU A 35 -10.68 14.57 17.32
C LEU A 35 -9.59 13.60 16.87
N LEU A 36 -9.67 12.33 17.26
CA LEU A 36 -8.75 11.29 16.78
C LEU A 36 -8.87 11.17 15.27
N MET A 37 -10.06 10.92 14.72
CA MET A 37 -10.29 10.74 13.28
C MET A 37 -9.93 11.98 12.44
N SER A 38 -10.06 13.18 13.01
CA SER A 38 -9.68 14.45 12.36
C SER A 38 -8.21 14.79 12.53
N SER A 39 -7.48 14.12 13.43
CA SER A 39 -6.07 14.36 13.65
C SER A 39 -5.20 13.69 12.58
N LYS A 40 -4.00 14.24 12.37
CA LYS A 40 -2.96 13.58 11.55
C LYS A 40 -2.47 12.25 12.14
N SER A 41 -2.83 11.95 13.39
CA SER A 41 -2.49 10.67 14.05
C SER A 41 -3.40 9.53 13.63
N TRP A 42 -4.55 9.82 13.00
CA TRP A 42 -5.42 8.81 12.43
C TRP A 42 -4.91 8.36 11.07
N LEU A 43 -4.03 7.36 11.07
CA LEU A 43 -3.65 6.64 9.86
C LEU A 43 -4.75 5.61 9.52
N TRP A 44 -5.79 6.07 8.82
CA TRP A 44 -6.74 5.16 8.15
C TRP A 44 -6.11 4.49 6.94
N GLU A 45 -5.27 5.22 6.20
CA GLU A 45 -4.49 4.70 5.10
C GLU A 45 -3.32 3.93 5.72
N LEU A 46 -3.62 2.65 5.97
CA LEU A 46 -2.81 1.58 6.50
C LEU A 46 -1.31 1.79 6.24
N ASN A 47 -0.47 1.51 7.25
CA ASN A 47 0.99 1.49 7.16
C ASN A 47 1.46 0.41 6.17
N GLU A 48 1.22 0.65 4.90
CA GLU A 48 1.56 -0.21 3.79
C GLU A 48 2.99 0.03 3.38
N ALA A 49 3.61 -1.01 2.84
CA ALA A 49 5.01 -0.96 2.45
C ALA A 49 5.29 0.14 1.40
N PHE A 50 4.28 0.52 0.59
CA PHE A 50 4.37 1.58 -0.41
C PHE A 50 2.99 2.09 -0.85
N PRO A 51 2.88 3.35 -1.34
CA PRO A 51 1.67 3.88 -1.97
C PRO A 51 1.34 3.14 -3.26
N VAL A 52 0.12 2.64 -3.40
CA VAL A 52 -0.20 1.73 -4.51
C VAL A 52 -0.68 2.40 -5.77
N LYS A 53 -1.33 3.56 -5.65
CA LYS A 53 -1.77 4.34 -6.81
C LYS A 53 -0.64 4.65 -7.80
N PRO A 54 0.53 5.17 -7.37
CA PRO A 54 1.62 5.48 -8.32
C PRO A 54 2.22 4.20 -8.96
N VAL A 55 2.35 3.11 -8.20
CA VAL A 55 2.86 1.84 -8.73
C VAL A 55 1.86 1.21 -9.72
N ALA A 56 0.57 1.28 -9.41
CA ALA A 56 -0.50 0.82 -10.30
C ALA A 56 -0.55 1.64 -11.59
N ALA A 57 -0.40 2.97 -11.51
CA ALA A 57 -0.36 3.85 -12.67
C ALA A 57 0.84 3.53 -13.58
N LEU A 58 2.04 3.35 -13.01
CA LEU A 58 3.23 2.94 -13.75
C LEU A 58 2.99 1.65 -14.56
N ILE A 59 2.33 0.67 -13.93
CA ILE A 59 1.92 -0.57 -14.58
C ILE A 59 0.93 -0.29 -15.72
N GLN A 60 -0.12 0.49 -15.46
CA GLN A 60 -1.18 0.77 -16.43
C GLN A 60 -0.68 1.45 -17.70
N GLU A 61 0.29 2.36 -17.58
CA GLU A 61 0.84 3.12 -18.69
C GLU A 61 1.66 2.27 -19.67
N HIS A 62 2.20 1.12 -19.23
CA HIS A 62 3.24 0.38 -19.96
C HIS A 62 2.87 -1.05 -20.35
N THR A 63 1.71 -1.53 -19.93
CA THR A 63 1.24 -2.90 -20.19
C THR A 63 -0.19 -2.88 -20.71
N ALA A 64 -0.74 -4.00 -21.18
CA ALA A 64 -2.14 -4.09 -21.62
C ALA A 64 -3.07 -4.56 -20.47
N PRO A 65 -4.37 -4.21 -20.50
CA PRO A 65 -5.34 -4.73 -19.54
C PRO A 65 -5.37 -6.26 -19.54
N GLY A 66 -5.39 -6.88 -18.36
CA GLY A 66 -5.41 -8.34 -18.21
C GLY A 66 -4.04 -9.03 -18.27
N ASP A 67 -2.95 -8.29 -18.53
CA ASP A 67 -1.59 -8.84 -18.45
C ASP A 67 -1.26 -9.34 -17.03
N ILE A 68 -0.42 -10.37 -16.96
CA ILE A 68 0.13 -10.88 -15.71
C ILE A 68 1.50 -10.24 -15.51
N ILE A 69 1.68 -9.57 -14.38
CA ILE A 69 2.94 -8.97 -13.97
C ILE A 69 3.48 -9.75 -12.78
N TYR A 70 4.75 -10.13 -12.84
CA TYR A 70 5.40 -10.77 -11.71
C TYR A 70 6.18 -9.73 -10.91
N THR A 71 6.14 -9.82 -9.59
CA THR A 71 6.83 -8.89 -8.71
C THR A 71 7.77 -9.57 -7.74
N SER A 72 8.86 -8.90 -7.38
CA SER A 72 9.73 -9.29 -6.25
C SER A 72 9.15 -8.95 -4.88
N PHE A 73 8.01 -8.25 -4.85
CA PHE A 73 7.38 -7.90 -3.58
C PHE A 73 6.90 -9.14 -2.82
N SER A 74 7.11 -9.15 -1.51
CA SER A 74 6.98 -10.35 -0.65
C SER A 74 5.59 -11.00 -0.57
N TYR A 75 4.51 -10.29 -0.90
CA TYR A 75 3.15 -10.82 -0.85
C TYR A 75 2.24 -10.18 -1.90
N GLN A 76 1.17 -10.88 -2.28
CA GLN A 76 0.19 -10.36 -3.23
C GLN A 76 -0.64 -9.27 -2.57
N ARG A 77 -0.85 -8.17 -3.30
CA ARG A 77 -1.63 -7.03 -2.81
C ARG A 77 -2.87 -6.81 -3.71
N PRO A 78 -4.08 -7.24 -3.29
CA PRO A 78 -5.29 -7.19 -4.13
C PRO A 78 -5.65 -5.78 -4.64
N SER A 79 -5.32 -4.75 -3.88
CA SER A 79 -5.53 -3.36 -4.30
C SER A 79 -4.58 -2.94 -5.42
N LEU A 80 -3.38 -3.53 -5.53
CA LEU A 80 -2.52 -3.32 -6.71
C LEU A 80 -3.15 -3.96 -7.94
N ASP A 81 -3.72 -5.17 -7.81
CA ASP A 81 -4.45 -5.82 -8.90
C ASP A 81 -5.64 -4.96 -9.36
N PHE A 82 -6.43 -4.47 -8.41
CA PHE A 82 -7.60 -3.64 -8.68
C PHE A 82 -7.24 -2.30 -9.35
N TYR A 83 -6.28 -1.56 -8.79
CA TYR A 83 -5.91 -0.25 -9.33
C TYR A 83 -5.12 -0.36 -10.62
N SER A 84 -4.51 -1.50 -10.92
CA SER A 84 -3.77 -1.71 -12.16
C SER A 84 -4.58 -2.44 -13.24
N ASP A 85 -5.76 -2.98 -12.95
CA ASP A 85 -6.54 -3.83 -13.87
C ASP A 85 -5.73 -4.99 -14.49
N ARG A 86 -4.74 -5.47 -13.74
CA ARG A 86 -3.77 -6.52 -14.10
C ARG A 86 -3.55 -7.41 -12.89
N LYS A 87 -3.10 -8.63 -13.11
CA LYS A 87 -2.75 -9.52 -11.99
C LYS A 87 -1.29 -9.37 -11.64
N VAL A 88 -1.00 -8.95 -10.41
CA VAL A 88 0.37 -8.83 -9.90
C VAL A 88 0.68 -9.99 -8.97
N ILE A 89 1.55 -10.91 -9.42
CA ILE A 89 1.85 -12.16 -8.73
C ILE A 89 3.26 -12.08 -8.12
N PRO A 90 3.41 -12.22 -6.79
CA PRO A 90 4.72 -12.27 -6.15
C PRO A 90 5.45 -13.57 -6.50
N GLN A 91 6.74 -13.49 -6.79
CA GLN A 91 7.58 -14.65 -7.06
C GLN A 91 8.96 -14.47 -6.41
N ASP A 92 9.62 -15.58 -6.11
CA ASP A 92 11.00 -15.55 -5.62
C ASP A 92 11.99 -15.19 -6.74
N GLU A 93 13.18 -14.74 -6.35
CA GLU A 93 14.21 -14.27 -7.27
C GLU A 93 14.62 -15.32 -8.33
N ASN A 94 14.67 -16.61 -7.97
CA ASN A 94 15.06 -17.65 -8.92
C ASN A 94 13.98 -17.84 -9.98
N THR A 95 12.71 -17.86 -9.55
CA THR A 95 11.56 -17.94 -10.44
C THR A 95 11.47 -16.69 -11.33
N LEU A 96 11.74 -15.50 -10.80
CA LEU A 96 11.78 -14.25 -11.59
C LEU A 96 12.87 -14.29 -12.68
N LYS A 97 14.07 -14.82 -12.39
CA LYS A 97 15.12 -15.03 -13.41
C LYS A 97 14.67 -15.98 -14.51
N GLN A 98 13.98 -17.06 -14.15
CA GLN A 98 13.47 -18.01 -15.13
C GLN A 98 12.39 -17.37 -16.01
N LEU A 99 11.45 -16.64 -15.41
CA LEU A 99 10.36 -15.96 -16.10
C LEU A 99 10.86 -14.87 -17.06
N TRP A 100 11.96 -14.18 -16.71
CA TRP A 100 12.60 -13.18 -17.56
C TRP A 100 12.99 -13.69 -18.96
N SER A 101 13.25 -14.99 -19.07
CA SER A 101 13.62 -15.64 -20.34
C SER A 101 12.41 -15.94 -21.24
N THR A 102 11.19 -15.92 -20.70
CA THR A 102 9.98 -16.43 -21.38
C THR A 102 8.85 -15.41 -21.54
N GLN A 103 8.68 -14.40 -20.68
CA GLN A 103 7.62 -13.39 -20.82
C GLN A 103 7.93 -12.07 -20.08
N SER A 104 7.19 -11.02 -20.44
CA SER A 104 7.72 -9.71 -20.82
C SER A 104 7.74 -8.58 -19.77
N TYR A 105 7.18 -8.71 -18.56
CA TYR A 105 7.10 -7.60 -17.60
C TYR A 105 7.31 -8.03 -16.15
N LEU A 106 8.33 -7.47 -15.49
CA LEU A 106 8.63 -7.67 -14.08
C LEU A 106 8.57 -6.35 -13.32
N LEU A 107 7.91 -6.34 -12.16
CA LEU A 107 7.93 -5.23 -11.21
C LEU A 107 8.92 -5.53 -10.09
N LEU A 108 10.10 -4.94 -10.13
CA LEU A 108 11.20 -5.25 -9.23
C LEU A 108 11.43 -4.10 -8.26
N ASP A 109 11.62 -4.39 -6.98
CA ASP A 109 12.19 -3.41 -6.05
C ASP A 109 13.67 -3.16 -6.38
N ASN A 110 14.19 -2.03 -5.93
CA ASN A 110 15.56 -1.63 -6.23
C ASN A 110 16.62 -2.64 -5.75
N SER A 111 16.38 -3.32 -4.62
CA SER A 111 17.36 -4.27 -4.07
C SER A 111 17.44 -5.55 -4.89
N THR A 112 16.29 -6.09 -5.30
CA THR A 112 16.22 -7.25 -6.17
C THR A 112 16.68 -6.91 -7.60
N LEU A 113 16.43 -5.69 -8.08
CA LEU A 113 16.95 -5.22 -9.37
C LEU A 113 18.49 -5.28 -9.43
N ASP A 114 19.15 -4.76 -8.40
CA ASP A 114 20.62 -4.77 -8.29
C ASP A 114 21.18 -6.18 -8.11
N ALA A 115 20.47 -7.05 -7.37
CA ALA A 115 20.88 -8.44 -7.11
C ALA A 115 20.73 -9.35 -8.33
N LEU A 116 19.68 -9.14 -9.14
CA LEU A 116 19.36 -10.01 -10.28
C LEU A 116 20.27 -9.76 -11.49
N GLN A 117 20.78 -8.53 -11.68
CA GLN A 117 21.59 -8.10 -12.82
C GLN A 117 21.06 -8.61 -14.16
N LEU A 118 19.79 -8.31 -14.45
CA LEU A 118 19.08 -8.86 -15.60
C LEU A 118 19.70 -8.37 -16.93
N PRO A 119 20.09 -9.27 -17.84
CA PRO A 119 20.64 -8.89 -19.14
C PRO A 119 19.54 -8.31 -20.04
N ASN A 120 19.90 -7.33 -20.88
CA ASN A 120 19.02 -6.70 -21.88
C ASN A 120 17.72 -6.12 -21.30
N GLN A 121 17.80 -5.55 -20.10
CA GLN A 121 16.68 -4.89 -19.45
C GLN A 121 16.40 -3.51 -20.03
N VAL A 122 15.14 -3.26 -20.36
CA VAL A 122 14.60 -1.91 -20.56
C VAL A 122 13.77 -1.55 -19.33
N SER A 123 14.19 -0.49 -18.63
CA SER A 123 13.38 0.13 -17.58
C SER A 123 12.33 1.00 -18.24
N LEU A 124 11.06 0.69 -17.98
CA LEU A 124 9.90 1.44 -18.49
C LEU A 124 9.55 2.61 -17.57
N GLY A 125 9.94 2.52 -16.29
CA GLY A 125 9.82 3.61 -15.32
C GLY A 125 9.95 3.09 -13.88
N SER A 126 9.95 4.03 -12.93
CA SER A 126 10.07 3.72 -11.50
C SER A 126 9.08 4.54 -10.67
N ALA A 127 8.53 3.92 -9.62
CA ALA A 127 7.58 4.54 -8.69
C ALA A 127 7.74 3.91 -7.30
N GLU A 128 7.82 4.73 -6.25
CA GLU A 128 7.83 4.28 -4.84
C GLU A 128 8.83 3.16 -4.51
N GLY A 129 10.01 3.19 -5.14
CA GLY A 129 11.07 2.18 -4.93
C GLY A 129 10.95 0.91 -5.78
N PHE A 130 9.96 0.85 -6.68
CA PHE A 130 9.80 -0.20 -7.68
C PHE A 130 10.16 0.29 -9.07
N THR A 131 10.66 -0.61 -9.90
CA THR A 131 11.00 -0.39 -11.30
C THR A 131 10.30 -1.43 -12.16
N LEU A 132 9.58 -0.98 -13.18
CA LEU A 132 8.96 -1.87 -14.16
C LEU A 132 9.97 -2.16 -15.28
N ALA A 133 10.31 -3.43 -15.42
CA ALA A 133 11.33 -3.94 -16.32
C ALA A 133 10.71 -4.80 -17.42
N LYS A 134 11.19 -4.64 -18.65
CA LYS A 134 10.86 -5.50 -19.79
C LYS A 134 12.10 -6.12 -20.42
N SER A 135 12.00 -7.41 -20.74
CA SER A 135 13.05 -8.15 -21.45
C SER A 135 13.04 -7.76 -22.93
N MET A 136 14.18 -7.33 -23.48
CA MET A 136 14.33 -7.15 -24.92
C MET A 136 14.53 -8.50 -25.62
N GLY A 137 13.43 -9.24 -25.78
CA GLY A 137 13.36 -10.48 -26.54
C GLY A 137 12.09 -10.53 -27.39
N VAL A 138 12.26 -10.24 -28.69
CA VAL A 138 11.27 -10.30 -29.78
C VAL A 138 10.21 -9.19 -29.79
N GLY A 139 10.24 -8.39 -30.86
CA GLY A 139 9.52 -7.13 -31.00
C GLY A 139 8.01 -7.24 -31.17
N SER A 140 7.36 -6.11 -30.92
CA SER A 140 6.09 -5.77 -31.56
C SER A 140 6.35 -4.52 -32.38
N GLY A 141 6.81 -4.72 -33.60
CA GLY A 141 6.49 -3.80 -34.67
C GLY A 141 5.13 -4.23 -35.19
N GLU A 142 4.14 -3.37 -35.00
CA GLU A 142 2.98 -3.11 -35.87
C GLU A 142 2.23 -1.89 -35.31
#